data_AF-A0A8H7ACP0-F1
#
_entry.id   AF-A0A8H7ACP0-F1
#
_cell.length_a   1.000
_cell.length_b   1.000
_cell.length_c   1.000
_cell.angle_alpha   90.00
_cell.angle_beta   90.00
_cell.angle_gamma   90.00
#
_symmetry.space_group_name_H-M   'P 1'
#
loop_
_entity.id
_entity.type
_entity.pdbx_description
1 polymer ?
#
loop_
_entity_poly.entity_id
_entity_poly.type
_entity_poly.pdbx_seq_one_letter_code
_entity_poly.pdbx_strand_id
1 'polypeptide(L)'
;MRREVSAVFACSTAGSLVAISFFNYPFREAKTGSKKSAVEFNINYGKIGILTRKSRLELLGIQDGNGEDPFGWREKTSMANLWPAGLSLPAVACAGTLTSS
;
A
#
# COMPACT_ATOMS: atom_id res chain seq x y z
N MET A 1 -18.88 9.06 -23.60
CA MET A 1 -17.87 9.36 -22.57
C MET A 1 -16.91 8.19 -22.45
N ARG A 2 -15.61 8.38 -22.73
CA ARG A 2 -14.58 7.37 -22.41
C ARG A 2 -14.30 7.50 -20.91
N ARG A 3 -14.39 6.39 -20.16
CA ARG A 3 -14.00 6.36 -18.74
C ARG A 3 -12.49 6.28 -18.69
N GLU A 4 -11.84 7.36 -18.30
CA GLU A 4 -10.39 7.45 -18.15
C GLU A 4 -10.00 7.02 -16.74
N VAL A 5 -9.01 6.12 -16.64
CA VAL A 5 -8.47 5.69 -15.35
C VAL A 5 -7.51 6.77 -14.85
N SER A 6 -7.89 7.45 -13.77
CA SER A 6 -7.12 8.59 -13.22
C SER A 6 -6.16 8.21 -12.10
N ALA A 7 -6.26 7.01 -11.53
CA ALA A 7 -5.36 6.50 -10.50
C ALA A 7 -5.38 4.97 -10.45
N VAL A 8 -4.21 4.37 -10.18
CA VAL A 8 -4.06 2.95 -9.88
C VAL A 8 -3.12 2.83 -8.68
N PHE A 9 -3.38 1.88 -7.79
CA PHE A 9 -2.57 1.62 -6.62
C PHE A 9 -2.60 0.15 -6.23
N ALA A 10 -1.58 -0.30 -5.51
CA ALA A 10 -1.55 -1.56 -4.80
C ALA A 10 -1.68 -1.32 -3.31
N CYS A 11 -2.27 -2.26 -2.58
CA CYS A 11 -2.36 -2.22 -1.11
C CYS A 11 -1.71 -3.45 -0.48
N SER A 12 -1.03 -3.27 0.65
CA SER A 12 -0.45 -4.38 1.43
C SER A 12 -0.13 -3.92 2.86
N THR A 13 0.11 -4.86 3.76
CA THR A 13 0.53 -4.53 5.14
C THR A 13 1.87 -3.80 5.17
N ALA A 14 2.84 -4.22 4.35
CA ALA A 14 4.17 -3.62 4.34
C ALA A 14 4.20 -2.22 3.68
N GLY A 15 3.37 -2.00 2.66
CA GLY A 15 3.37 -0.76 1.87
C GLY A 15 2.21 0.19 2.16
N SER A 16 1.24 -0.22 2.99
CA SER A 16 -0.06 0.43 3.13
C SER A 16 -0.73 0.62 1.76
N LEU A 17 -0.63 1.81 1.16
CA LEU A 17 -1.05 2.11 -0.21
C LEU A 17 0.14 2.62 -1.04
N VAL A 18 0.40 1.95 -2.17
CA VAL A 18 1.49 2.26 -3.10
C VAL A 18 0.89 2.66 -4.45
N ALA A 19 1.13 3.90 -4.87
CA ALA A 19 0.65 4.40 -6.15
C ALA A 19 1.41 3.76 -7.32
N ILE A 20 0.68 3.32 -8.35
CA ILE A 20 1.25 2.79 -9.59
C ILE A 20 1.23 3.92 -10.62
N SER A 21 2.42 4.32 -11.05
CA SER A 21 2.63 5.45 -11.97
C SER A 21 2.78 5.00 -13.43
N PHE A 22 3.26 3.79 -13.63
CA PHE A 22 3.46 3.19 -14.94
C PHE A 22 3.34 1.67 -14.83
N PHE A 23 2.91 1.03 -15.92
CA PHE A 23 3.02 -0.42 -16.05
C PHE A 23 3.33 -0.80 -17.50
N ASN A 24 4.11 -1.86 -17.65
CA ASN A 24 4.46 -2.41 -18.96
C ASN A 24 3.54 -3.60 -19.24
N TYR A 25 2.79 -3.52 -20.33
CA TYR A 25 2.00 -4.64 -20.80
C TYR A 25 2.70 -5.29 -22.00
N PRO A 26 3.08 -6.57 -21.91
CA PRO A 26 3.64 -7.27 -23.05
C PRO A 26 2.56 -7.45 -24.12
N PHE A 27 2.76 -6.85 -25.29
CA PHE A 27 1.81 -6.96 -26.39
C PHE A 27 1.86 -8.37 -26.98
N ARG A 28 0.91 -9.24 -26.60
CA ARG A 28 0.72 -10.55 -27.23
C ARG A 28 -0.13 -10.39 -28.49
N GLU A 29 0.51 -10.10 -29.62
CA GLU A 29 -0.10 -10.47 -30.91
C GLU A 29 0.55 -11.75 -31.42
N ALA A 30 -0.30 -12.74 -31.65
CA ALA A 30 0.06 -14.04 -32.19
C ALA A 30 0.52 -13.93 -33.65
N LYS A 31 1.53 -14.72 -33.99
CA LYS A 31 1.93 -15.14 -35.35
C LYS A 31 2.38 -14.02 -36.30
N THR A 32 3.60 -13.50 -36.12
CA THR A 32 4.58 -13.26 -37.20
C THR A 32 5.79 -12.54 -36.63
N GLY A 33 6.93 -13.26 -36.55
CA GLY A 33 8.35 -12.85 -36.59
C GLY A 33 8.89 -11.50 -36.08
N SER A 34 8.12 -10.60 -35.48
CA SER A 34 8.58 -9.28 -35.05
C SER A 34 8.75 -9.26 -33.53
N LYS A 35 9.95 -8.90 -33.07
CA LYS A 35 10.25 -8.62 -31.65
C LYS A 35 9.42 -7.41 -31.21
N LYS A 36 8.18 -7.61 -30.77
CA LYS A 36 7.35 -6.51 -30.28
C LYS A 36 7.87 -6.06 -28.91
N SER A 37 8.22 -4.77 -28.82
CA SER A 37 8.55 -4.08 -27.57
C SER A 37 7.31 -4.02 -26.66
N ALA A 38 7.51 -4.06 -25.34
CA ALA A 38 6.43 -3.83 -24.39
C ALA A 38 5.79 -2.45 -24.62
N VAL A 39 4.47 -2.34 -24.41
CA VAL A 39 3.78 -1.05 -24.41
C VAL A 39 3.78 -0.53 -22.98
N GLU A 40 4.33 0.66 -22.79
CA GLU A 40 4.32 1.37 -21.51
C GLU A 40 3.04 2.19 -21.40
N PHE A 41 2.31 2.00 -20.31
CA PHE A 41 1.13 2.79 -19.97
C PHE A 41 1.48 3.71 -18.80
N ASN A 42 1.31 5.01 -19.00
CA ASN A 42 1.51 6.02 -17.98
C ASN A 42 0.17 6.39 -17.33
N ILE A 43 0.10 6.29 -16.00
CA ILE A 43 -1.07 6.64 -15.21
C ILE A 43 -0.86 8.04 -14.63
N ASN A 44 -1.79 8.95 -14.92
CA ASN A 44 -1.79 10.30 -14.35
C ASN A 44 -0.46 11.06 -14.53
N TYR A 45 0.20 10.89 -15.68
CA TYR A 45 1.50 11.52 -15.98
C TYR A 45 2.58 11.21 -14.93
N GLY A 46 2.53 10.02 -14.34
CA GLY A 46 3.44 9.55 -13.30
C GLY A 46 3.22 10.19 -11.93
N LYS A 47 2.11 10.93 -11.73
CA LYS A 47 1.78 11.57 -10.46
C LYS A 47 0.87 10.69 -9.63
N ILE A 48 1.06 10.73 -8.32
CA ILE A 48 0.13 10.11 -7.37
C ILE A 48 -1.23 10.78 -7.48
N GLY A 49 -2.27 9.98 -7.75
CA GLY A 49 -3.64 10.48 -7.79
C GLY A 49 -4.08 11.05 -6.44
N ILE A 50 -4.90 12.11 -6.46
CA ILE A 50 -5.37 12.81 -5.24
C ILE A 50 -6.06 11.83 -4.29
N LEU A 51 -6.89 10.92 -4.81
CA LEU A 51 -7.57 9.90 -4.02
C LEU A 51 -6.58 8.94 -3.34
N THR A 52 -5.61 8.41 -4.07
CA THR A 52 -4.57 7.54 -3.51
C THR A 52 -3.79 8.21 -2.38
N ARG A 53 -3.45 9.51 -2.55
CA ARG A 53 -2.77 10.28 -1.50
C ARG A 53 -3.63 10.44 -0.26
N LYS A 54 -4.90 10.83 -0.41
CA LYS A 54 -5.83 11.02 0.71
C LYS A 54 -6.06 9.72 1.48
N SER A 55 -6.40 8.64 0.76
CA SER A 55 -6.63 7.33 1.39
C SER A 55 -5.38 6.80 2.11
N ARG A 56 -4.18 7.04 1.57
CA ARG A 56 -2.93 6.67 2.25
C ARG A 56 -2.73 7.44 3.55
N LEU A 57 -2.98 8.75 3.55
CA LEU A 57 -2.81 9.58 4.75
C LEU A 57 -3.84 9.25 5.83
N GLU A 58 -5.10 9.00 5.45
CA GLU A 58 -6.14 8.57 6.39
C GLU A 58 -5.80 7.21 7.03
N LEU A 59 -5.40 6.23 6.21
CA LEU A 59 -5.03 4.90 6.71
C LEU A 59 -3.80 4.95 7.64
N LEU A 60 -2.77 5.72 7.28
CA LEU A 60 -1.60 5.91 8.14
C LEU A 60 -1.96 6.65 9.44
N GLY A 61 -2.82 7.67 9.37
CA GLY A 61 -3.33 8.33 10.57
C GLY A 61 -4.01 7.36 11.52
N ILE A 62 -4.83 6.44 10.99
CA ILE A 62 -5.43 5.37 11.80
C ILE A 62 -4.35 4.45 12.37
N GLN A 63 -3.39 3.98 11.57
CA GLN A 63 -2.35 3.05 12.02
C GLN A 63 -1.43 3.65 13.10
N ASP A 64 -1.05 4.93 12.96
CA ASP A 64 -0.11 5.62 13.83
C ASP A 64 -0.76 6.20 15.09
N GLY A 65 -2.07 6.00 15.30
CA GLY A 65 -2.78 6.57 16.45
C GLY A 65 -3.17 8.05 16.30
N ASN A 66 -2.74 8.72 15.23
CA ASN A 66 -2.94 10.15 15.00
C ASN A 66 -4.31 10.53 14.40
N GLY A 67 -5.07 9.53 13.92
CA GLY A 67 -6.38 9.69 13.31
C GLY A 67 -7.50 9.00 14.09
N GLU A 68 -8.73 9.41 13.83
CA GLU A 68 -9.93 8.73 14.32
C GLU A 68 -10.00 7.31 13.79
N ASP A 69 -10.36 6.36 14.65
CA ASP A 69 -10.58 4.96 14.27
C ASP A 69 -12.08 4.64 14.37
N PRO A 70 -12.88 5.03 13.35
CA PRO A 70 -14.33 4.92 13.41
C PRO A 70 -14.83 3.46 13.43
N PHE A 71 -13.96 2.51 13.10
CA PHE A 71 -14.32 1.09 12.99
C PHE A 71 -13.69 0.22 14.09
N GLY A 72 -12.90 0.81 14.99
CA GLY A 72 -12.22 0.08 16.07
C GLY A 72 -11.19 -0.93 15.55
N TRP A 73 -10.47 -0.60 14.47
CA TRP A 73 -9.43 -1.45 13.89
C TRP A 73 -8.17 -1.56 14.76
N ARG A 74 -7.91 -0.56 15.61
CA ARG A 74 -6.75 -0.58 16.51
C ARG A 74 -7.06 -1.40 17.76
N GLU A 75 -6.24 -2.41 17.98
CA GLU A 75 -6.22 -3.15 19.24
C GLU A 75 -5.00 -2.77 20.07
N LYS A 76 -5.20 -2.48 21.35
CA LYS A 76 -4.09 -2.21 22.27
C LYS A 76 -3.41 -3.52 22.62
N THR A 77 -2.25 -3.78 22.01
CA THR A 77 -1.42 -4.90 22.41
C THR A 77 -0.72 -4.58 23.73
N SER A 78 -0.97 -5.36 24.79
CA SER A 78 -0.18 -5.29 26.01
C SER A 78 1.03 -6.22 25.89
N MET A 79 2.18 -5.83 26.47
CA MET A 79 3.38 -6.70 26.50
C MET A 79 3.10 -8.05 27.17
N ALA A 80 2.14 -8.13 28.09
CA ALA A 80 1.72 -9.37 28.73
C ALA A 80 1.08 -10.37 27.74
N ASN A 81 0.48 -9.89 26.65
CA ASN A 81 -0.14 -10.73 25.62
C ASN A 81 0.86 -11.23 24.56
N LEU A 82 2.07 -10.67 24.49
CA LEU A 82 3.10 -11.05 23.51
C LEU A 82 4.01 -12.17 24.00
N TRP A 83 4.17 -12.33 25.32
CA TRP A 83 5.03 -13.36 25.92
C TRP A 83 4.53 -14.80 25.69
N PRO A 84 3.21 -15.11 25.76
CA PRO A 84 2.70 -16.44 25.44
C PRO A 84 2.81 -16.81 23.96
N ALA A 85 3.01 -15.84 23.06
CA ALA A 85 3.05 -16.04 21.61
C ALA A 85 4.43 -16.44 21.06
N GLY A 86 5.45 -16.61 21.93
CA GLY A 86 6.79 -17.05 21.51
C GLY A 86 7.55 -16.03 20.66
N LEU A 87 7.15 -14.76 20.66
CA LEU A 87 7.83 -13.70 19.94
C LEU A 87 9.14 -13.34 20.65
N SER A 88 10.25 -13.53 19.95
CA SER A 88 11.58 -13.17 20.46
C SER A 88 11.69 -11.66 20.74
N LEU A 89 12.50 -11.28 21.73
CA LEU A 89 12.76 -9.90 22.15
C LEU A 89 12.96 -8.88 21.00
N PRO A 90 13.64 -9.21 19.87
CA PRO A 90 13.76 -8.31 18.73
C PRO A 90 12.42 -7.95 18.07
N ALA A 91 11.49 -8.90 17.98
CA ALA A 91 10.16 -8.67 17.39
C ALA A 91 9.29 -7.78 18.30
N VAL A 92 9.45 -7.93 19.62
CA VAL A 92 8.78 -7.09 20.62
C VAL A 92 9.35 -5.67 20.63
N ALA A 93 10.66 -5.48 20.43
CA ALA A 93 11.27 -4.16 20.34
C ALA A 93 10.77 -3.35 19.11
N CYS A 94 10.56 -4.00 17.97
CA CYS A 94 9.94 -3.35 16.80
C CYS A 94 8.49 -2.92 17.06
N ALA A 95 7.72 -3.71 17.82
CA ALA A 95 6.34 -3.39 18.19
C ALA A 95 6.24 -2.30 19.28
N GLY A 96 7.16 -2.30 20.26
CA GLY A 96 7.20 -1.31 21.34
C GLY A 96 7.61 0.09 20.86
N THR A 97 8.47 0.16 19.84
CA THR A 97 8.88 1.46 19.26
C THR A 97 7.75 2.13 18.46
N LEU A 98 6.76 1.37 17.99
CA LEU A 98 5.59 1.88 17.27
C LEU A 98 4.47 2.42 18.17
N THR A 99 4.53 2.19 19.49
CA THR A 99 3.47 2.59 20.43
C THR A 99 3.91 3.65 21.44
N SER A 100 5.14 4.14 21.33
CA SER A 100 5.70 5.21 22.17
C SER A 100 5.88 6.50 21.37
N SER A 101 4.80 7.27 21.25
CA SER A 101 4.82 8.73 21.01
C SER A 101 3.63 9.37 21.69
#